data_AF-D2S0D2-F1
#
_entry.id   AF-D2S0D2-F1
#
_cell.length_a   1.000
_cell.length_b   1.000
_cell.length_c   1.000
_cell.angle_alpha   90.00
_cell.angle_beta   90.00
_cell.angle_gamma   90.00
#
_symmetry.space_group_name_H-M   'P 1'
#
loop_
_entity.id
_entity.type
_entity.pdbx_description
1 polymer ?
#
loop_
_entity_poly.entity_id
_entity_poly.type
_entity_poly.pdbx_seq_one_letter_code
_entity_poly.pdbx_strand_id
1 'polypeptide(L)'
;MSSDSSGEFDEIAERITEDRGALLTALSRSDQNALSTTDLRRQTDIPSGSMNYHMDELEQLGLVEVVGQTEGSGRIPANVYSITELGQSFLESKSWQSFPSMEYVRRLEERIDGLEQTVQEMQDKHEKMVDILEQMQSS
;
A
#
# COMPACT_ATOMS: atom_id res chain seq x y z
N MET A 1 -0.60 33.95 -1.45
CA MET A 1 0.28 33.17 -0.55
C MET A 1 -0.34 31.78 -0.52
N SER A 2 0.18 30.85 -1.31
CA SER A 2 -0.43 29.52 -1.53
C SER A 2 0.61 28.40 -1.46
N SER A 3 1.66 28.61 -0.67
CA SER A 3 2.86 27.76 -0.64
C SER A 3 2.96 26.87 0.60
N ASP A 4 2.05 27.00 1.57
CA ASP A 4 2.12 26.21 2.81
C ASP A 4 1.48 24.81 2.69
N SER A 5 0.35 24.65 1.98
CA SER A 5 -0.33 23.33 1.95
C SER A 5 0.39 22.27 1.11
N SER A 6 1.23 22.68 0.15
CA SER A 6 1.96 21.72 -0.68
C SER A 6 3.08 21.04 0.10
N GLY A 7 3.80 21.79 0.94
CA GLY A 7 4.88 21.24 1.76
C GLY A 7 4.36 20.27 2.83
N GLU A 8 3.25 20.62 3.47
CA GLU A 8 2.58 19.75 4.45
C GLU A 8 2.12 18.43 3.83
N PHE A 9 1.50 18.46 2.65
CA PHE A 9 1.08 17.24 1.96
C PHE A 9 2.24 16.42 1.39
N ASP A 10 3.36 17.05 1.04
CA ASP A 10 4.56 16.32 0.63
C ASP A 10 5.15 15.55 1.82
N GLU A 11 5.24 16.16 3.01
CA GLU A 11 5.68 15.49 4.25
C GLU A 11 4.74 14.34 4.66
N ILE A 12 3.43 14.53 4.49
CA ILE A 12 2.44 13.47 4.70
C ILE A 12 2.64 12.35 3.69
N ALA A 13 2.81 12.67 2.40
CA ALA A 13 3.01 11.69 1.34
C ALA A 13 4.25 10.81 1.57
N GLU A 14 5.34 11.36 2.14
CA GLU A 14 6.53 10.58 2.50
C GLU A 14 6.27 9.52 3.59
N ARG A 15 5.24 9.71 4.43
CA ARG A 15 4.89 8.80 5.55
C ARG A 15 3.76 7.84 5.21
N ILE A 16 3.01 8.13 4.15
CA ILE A 16 1.95 7.25 3.68
C ILE A 16 2.59 6.05 2.98
N THR A 17 2.17 4.85 3.39
CA THR A 17 2.49 3.60 2.70
C THR A 17 1.31 3.19 1.83
N GLU A 18 1.52 2.21 0.96
CA GLU A 18 0.48 1.63 0.12
C GLU A 18 -0.74 1.18 0.92
N ASP A 19 -0.52 0.45 2.02
CA ASP A 19 -1.58 0.01 2.93
C ASP A 19 -2.39 1.18 3.53
N ARG A 20 -1.69 2.23 3.99
CA ARG A 20 -2.35 3.43 4.55
C ARG A 20 -3.16 4.17 3.48
N GLY A 21 -2.61 4.23 2.28
CA GLY A 21 -3.26 4.77 1.10
C GLY A 21 -4.53 4.01 0.68
N ALA A 22 -4.47 2.68 0.72
CA ALA A 22 -5.62 1.81 0.46
C ALA A 22 -6.72 2.03 1.50
N LEU A 23 -6.36 2.19 2.79
CA LEU A 23 -7.31 2.50 3.87
C LEU A 23 -7.98 3.86 3.68
N LEU A 24 -7.21 4.91 3.37
CA LEU A 24 -7.77 6.24 3.09
C LEU A 24 -8.71 6.22 1.89
N THR A 25 -8.34 5.50 0.84
CA THR A 25 -9.16 5.33 -0.36
C THR A 25 -10.44 4.53 -0.07
N ALA A 26 -10.37 3.51 0.78
CA ALA A 26 -11.56 2.76 1.20
C ALA A 26 -12.53 3.63 2.02
N LEU A 27 -12.00 4.44 2.93
CA LEU A 27 -12.81 5.38 3.72
C LEU A 27 -13.49 6.45 2.85
N SER A 28 -12.75 7.05 1.91
CA SER A 28 -13.30 8.10 1.04
C SER A 28 -14.37 7.62 0.06
N ARG A 29 -14.38 6.32 -0.26
CA ARG A 29 -15.40 5.69 -1.12
C ARG A 29 -16.61 5.19 -0.36
N SER A 30 -16.59 5.22 0.98
CA SER A 30 -17.70 4.70 1.77
C SER A 30 -18.89 5.67 1.78
N ASP A 31 -20.08 5.18 1.43
CA ASP A 31 -21.30 6.01 1.42
C ASP A 31 -21.68 6.56 2.81
N GLN A 32 -21.16 5.95 3.87
CA GLN A 32 -21.44 6.32 5.26
C GLN A 32 -20.40 7.28 5.85
N ASN A 33 -19.38 7.67 5.07
CA ASN A 33 -18.19 8.40 5.52
C ASN A 33 -17.43 7.75 6.70
N ALA A 34 -17.80 6.54 7.11
CA ALA A 34 -17.20 5.85 8.23
C ALA A 34 -17.23 4.33 8.01
N LEU A 35 -16.14 3.66 8.39
CA LEU A 35 -16.00 2.21 8.30
C LEU A 35 -15.43 1.63 9.61
N SER A 36 -15.93 0.46 9.99
CA SER A 36 -15.34 -0.30 11.09
C SER A 36 -14.00 -0.90 10.67
N THR A 37 -13.11 -1.19 11.62
CA THR A 37 -11.87 -1.96 11.37
C THR A 37 -12.14 -3.30 10.69
N THR A 38 -13.31 -3.89 10.94
CA THR A 38 -13.73 -5.16 10.30
C THR A 38 -14.07 -4.94 8.83
N ASP A 39 -14.76 -3.85 8.50
CA ASP A 39 -15.12 -3.54 7.12
C ASP A 39 -13.93 -3.05 6.31
N LEU A 40 -13.05 -2.26 6.91
CA LEU A 40 -11.77 -1.87 6.30
C LEU A 40 -10.97 -3.09 5.89
N ARG A 41 -10.84 -4.08 6.78
CA ARG A 41 -10.16 -5.36 6.48
C ARG A 41 -10.83 -6.17 5.37
N ARG A 42 -12.14 -6.04 5.18
CA ARG A 42 -12.84 -6.72 4.08
C ARG A 42 -12.65 -6.01 2.74
N GLN A 43 -12.38 -4.72 2.78
CA GLN A 43 -12.25 -3.86 1.61
C GLN A 43 -10.80 -3.66 1.17
N THR A 44 -9.83 -4.03 2.01
CA THR A 44 -8.40 -3.98 1.74
C THR A 44 -7.75 -5.34 1.97
N ASP A 45 -6.62 -5.62 1.34
CA ASP A 45 -5.85 -6.86 1.54
C ASP A 45 -4.92 -6.81 2.77
N ILE A 46 -5.18 -5.90 3.72
CA ILE A 46 -4.27 -5.61 4.84
C ILE A 46 -4.42 -6.67 5.94
N PRO A 47 -3.30 -7.30 6.39
CA PRO A 47 -3.33 -8.28 7.47
C PRO A 47 -3.93 -7.75 8.78
N SER A 48 -4.58 -8.65 9.51
CA SER A 48 -5.27 -8.32 10.76
C SER A 48 -4.34 -7.75 11.84
N GLY A 49 -3.07 -8.19 11.87
CA GLY A 49 -2.09 -7.79 12.86
C GLY A 49 -1.47 -6.41 12.62
N SER A 50 -1.53 -5.88 11.40
CA SER A 50 -0.98 -4.57 11.04
C SER A 50 -2.02 -3.47 10.96
N MET A 51 -3.31 -3.82 10.93
CA MET A 51 -4.40 -2.85 10.78
C MET A 51 -4.36 -1.71 11.80
N ASN A 52 -4.20 -2.02 13.09
CA ASN A 52 -4.14 -0.98 14.13
C ASN A 52 -2.92 -0.08 13.93
N TYR A 53 -1.75 -0.64 13.58
CA TYR A 53 -0.54 0.13 13.30
C TYR A 53 -0.74 1.14 12.16
N HIS A 54 -1.48 0.78 11.10
CA HIS A 54 -1.78 1.70 10.02
C HIS A 54 -2.80 2.76 10.42
N MET A 55 -3.87 2.38 11.13
CA MET A 55 -4.91 3.31 11.58
C MET A 55 -4.39 4.31 12.61
N ASP A 56 -3.56 3.88 13.56
CA ASP A 56 -2.94 4.75 14.57
C ASP A 56 -2.05 5.81 13.91
N GLU A 57 -1.30 5.44 12.87
CA GLU A 57 -0.47 6.40 12.12
C GLU A 57 -1.34 7.39 11.33
N LEU A 58 -2.41 6.91 10.67
CA LEU A 58 -3.33 7.78 9.94
C LEU A 58 -4.06 8.76 10.86
N GLU A 59 -4.39 8.34 12.08
CA GLU A 59 -4.98 9.19 13.11
C GLU A 59 -3.96 10.21 13.64
N GLN A 60 -2.71 9.80 13.87
CA GLN A 60 -1.63 10.71 14.25
C GLN A 60 -1.33 11.77 13.18
N LEU A 61 -1.46 11.42 11.90
CA LEU A 61 -1.36 12.34 10.77
C LEU A 61 -2.61 13.21 10.60
N GLY A 62 -3.67 12.98 11.39
CA GLY A 62 -4.92 13.74 11.34
C GLY A 62 -5.76 13.47 10.09
N LEU A 63 -5.49 12.40 9.35
CA LEU A 63 -6.18 12.06 8.09
C LEU A 63 -7.47 11.26 8.34
N VAL A 64 -7.54 10.60 9.49
CA VAL A 64 -8.73 9.87 9.96
C VAL A 64 -8.97 10.17 11.44
N GLU A 65 -10.17 9.88 11.90
CA GLU A 65 -10.55 9.99 13.31
C GLU A 65 -11.43 8.81 13.74
N VAL A 66 -11.36 8.43 15.03
CA VAL A 66 -12.27 7.44 15.61
C VAL A 66 -13.60 8.12 15.94
N VAL A 67 -14.67 7.71 15.24
CA VAL A 67 -16.02 8.24 15.44
C VAL A 67 -16.91 7.34 16.30
N GLY A 68 -16.43 6.15 16.65
CA GLY A 68 -17.15 5.25 17.53
C GLY A 68 -16.58 3.85 17.61
N GLN A 69 -17.38 2.93 18.16
CA GLN A 69 -17.07 1.51 18.23
C GLN A 69 -18.31 0.71 17.86
N THR A 70 -18.12 -0.46 17.24
CA THR A 70 -19.24 -1.36 16.93
C THR A 70 -19.84 -1.94 18.21
N GLU A 71 -21.17 -1.99 18.29
CA GLU A 71 -21.86 -2.63 19.42
C GLU A 71 -21.65 -4.15 19.36
N GLY A 72 -20.92 -4.69 20.36
CA GLY A 72 -20.55 -6.10 20.40
C GLY A 72 -21.48 -6.93 21.27
N SER A 73 -22.31 -7.79 20.66
CA SER A 73 -22.91 -8.95 21.33
C SER A 73 -21.85 -10.08 21.45
N GLY A 74 -20.94 -9.96 22.43
CA GLY A 74 -19.99 -11.02 22.78
C GLY A 74 -18.69 -11.10 21.96
N ARG A 75 -18.43 -10.12 21.09
CA ARG A 75 -17.14 -9.94 20.38
C ARG A 75 -16.46 -8.66 20.84
N ILE A 76 -15.12 -8.62 20.77
CA ILE A 76 -14.34 -7.40 21.05
C ILE A 76 -14.85 -6.28 20.11
N PRO A 77 -15.26 -5.12 20.64
CA PRO A 77 -15.70 -3.98 19.83
C PRO A 77 -14.63 -3.56 18.84
N ALA A 78 -15.01 -3.27 17.60
CA ALA A 78 -14.11 -2.73 16.59
C ALA A 78 -14.26 -1.20 16.53
N ASN A 79 -13.16 -0.47 16.41
CA ASN A 79 -13.20 0.97 16.19
C ASN A 79 -13.85 1.29 14.83
N VAL A 80 -14.62 2.37 14.79
CA VAL A 80 -15.21 2.94 13.58
C VAL A 80 -14.46 4.23 13.26
N TYR A 81 -13.93 4.32 12.05
CA TYR A 81 -13.10 5.43 11.60
C TYR A 81 -13.81 6.22 10.51
N SER A 82 -13.65 7.54 10.54
CA SER A 82 -14.06 8.46 9.49
C SER A 82 -12.84 9.13 8.87
N ILE A 83 -12.92 9.51 7.61
CA ILE A 83 -11.93 10.39 6.99
C ILE A 83 -12.17 11.83 7.45
N THR A 84 -11.10 12.57 7.75
CA THR A 84 -11.19 13.99 8.11
C THR A 84 -11.22 14.87 6.86
N GLU A 85 -11.52 16.17 7.01
CA GLU A 85 -11.38 17.15 5.92
C GLU A 85 -9.93 17.22 5.38
N LEU A 86 -8.94 17.07 6.28
CA LEU A 86 -7.52 17.02 5.92
C LEU A 86 -7.24 15.76 5.08
N GLY A 87 -7.77 14.61 5.49
CA GLY A 87 -7.65 13.35 4.75
C GLY A 87 -8.25 13.45 3.34
N GLN A 88 -9.42 14.07 3.20
CA GLN A 88 -10.04 14.30 1.88
C GLN A 88 -9.18 15.24 1.02
N SER A 89 -8.74 16.35 1.59
CA SER A 89 -7.90 17.33 0.89
C SER A 89 -6.56 16.72 0.44
N PHE A 90 -5.98 15.83 1.26
CA PHE A 90 -4.78 15.08 0.91
C PHE A 90 -5.01 14.14 -0.29
N LEU A 91 -6.14 13.41 -0.33
CA LEU A 91 -6.48 12.53 -1.46
C LEU A 91 -6.74 13.29 -2.77
N GLU A 92 -7.17 14.55 -2.68
CA GLU A 92 -7.34 15.42 -3.85
C GLU A 92 -6.03 16.11 -4.28
N SER A 93 -5.00 16.06 -3.44
CA SER A 93 -3.72 16.71 -3.68
C SER A 93 -2.90 16.02 -4.78
N LYS A 94 -2.01 16.80 -5.41
CA LYS A 94 -1.03 16.27 -6.37
C LYS A 94 -0.03 15.32 -5.71
N SER A 95 0.27 15.53 -4.42
CA SER A 95 1.19 14.71 -3.64
C SER A 95 0.68 13.27 -3.53
N TRP A 96 -0.63 13.07 -3.36
CA TRP A 96 -1.26 11.75 -3.43
C TRP A 96 -1.30 11.15 -4.85
N GLN A 97 -1.51 11.97 -5.88
CA GLN A 97 -1.48 11.50 -7.28
C GLN A 97 -0.09 11.03 -7.75
N SER A 98 0.96 11.40 -7.01
CA SER A 98 2.32 10.90 -7.24
C SER A 98 2.57 9.52 -6.62
N PHE A 99 1.64 8.99 -5.82
CA PHE A 99 1.76 7.66 -5.26
C PHE A 99 1.52 6.61 -6.36
N PRO A 100 2.47 5.71 -6.64
CA PRO A 100 2.26 4.66 -7.62
C PRO A 100 1.08 3.80 -7.17
N SER A 101 0.11 3.59 -8.06
CA SER A 101 -1.02 2.70 -7.74
C SER A 101 -0.53 1.28 -7.45
N MET A 102 -1.26 0.53 -6.61
CA MET A 102 -0.95 -0.89 -6.36
C MET A 102 -0.81 -1.70 -7.64
N GLU A 103 -1.60 -1.36 -8.66
CA GLU A 103 -1.52 -1.99 -9.98
C GLU A 103 -0.20 -1.67 -10.70
N TYR A 104 0.38 -0.49 -10.47
CA TYR A 104 1.69 -0.13 -10.98
C TYR A 104 2.83 -0.85 -10.23
N VAL A 105 2.74 -0.95 -8.90
CA VAL A 105 3.70 -1.70 -8.07
C VAL A 105 3.68 -3.19 -8.43
N ARG A 106 2.49 -3.79 -8.49
CA ARG A 106 2.33 -5.19 -8.93
C ARG A 106 2.86 -5.44 -10.33
N ARG A 107 2.64 -4.51 -11.28
CA ARG A 107 3.24 -4.60 -12.63
C ARG A 107 4.77 -4.49 -12.61
N LEU A 108 5.34 -3.74 -11.66
CA LEU A 108 6.79 -3.68 -11.47
C LEU A 108 7.32 -4.97 -10.87
N GLU A 109 6.63 -5.57 -9.88
CA GLU A 109 6.98 -6.87 -9.30
C GLU A 109 6.93 -7.98 -10.35
N GLU A 110 5.82 -8.10 -11.10
CA GLU A 110 5.69 -9.07 -12.20
C GLU A 110 6.80 -8.91 -13.26
N ARG A 111 7.26 -7.67 -13.49
CA ARG A 111 8.35 -7.37 -14.41
C ARG A 111 9.72 -7.72 -13.82
N ILE A 112 9.93 -7.55 -12.53
CA ILE A 112 11.15 -7.97 -11.83
C ILE A 112 11.26 -9.49 -11.86
N ASP A 113 10.20 -10.20 -11.49
CA ASP A 113 10.15 -11.67 -11.51
C ASP A 113 10.46 -12.22 -12.92
N GLY A 114 9.87 -11.61 -13.96
CA GLY A 114 10.15 -11.99 -15.35
C GLY A 114 11.59 -11.71 -15.79
N LEU A 115 12.22 -10.64 -15.28
CA LEU A 115 13.62 -10.34 -15.56
C LEU A 115 14.56 -11.30 -14.82
N GLU A 116 14.27 -11.65 -13.56
CA GLU A 116 15.04 -12.62 -12.80
C GLU A 116 14.99 -14.00 -13.44
N GLN A 117 13.82 -14.44 -13.91
CA GLN A 117 13.69 -15.68 -14.67
C GLN A 117 14.54 -15.66 -15.95
N THR A 118 14.54 -14.54 -16.68
CA THR A 118 15.34 -14.39 -17.90
C THR A 118 16.84 -14.47 -17.62
N VAL A 119 17.30 -13.84 -16.53
CA VAL A 119 18.70 -13.91 -16.10
C VAL A 119 19.08 -15.34 -15.75
N GLN A 120 18.24 -16.06 -15.00
CA GLN A 120 18.49 -17.45 -14.65
C GLN A 120 18.58 -18.35 -15.89
N GLU A 121 17.66 -18.20 -16.85
CA GLU A 121 17.72 -18.97 -18.10
C GLU A 121 18.98 -18.66 -18.93
N MET A 122 19.46 -17.41 -18.90
CA MET A 122 20.71 -17.04 -19.57
C MET A 122 21.92 -17.66 -18.86
N GLN A 123 21.94 -17.69 -17.53
CA GLN A 123 22.99 -18.32 -16.75
C GLN A 123 23.04 -19.84 -17.02
N ASP A 124 21.90 -20.53 -16.99
CA ASP A 124 21.82 -21.96 -17.27
C ASP A 124 22.29 -22.31 -18.69
N LYS A 125 21.94 -21.47 -19.68
CA LYS A 125 22.41 -21.65 -21.08
C LYS A 125 23.90 -21.40 -21.20
N HIS A 126 24.43 -20.42 -20.47
CA HIS A 126 25.84 -20.11 -20.43
C HIS A 126 26.65 -21.26 -19.81
N GLU A 127 26.22 -21.79 -18.66
CA GLU A 127 26.86 -22.97 -18.05
C GLU A 127 26.87 -24.18 -18.98
N LYS A 128 25.75 -24.49 -19.64
CA LYS A 128 25.70 -25.58 -20.62
C LYS A 128 26.65 -25.38 -21.80
N MET A 129 26.83 -24.14 -22.27
CA MET A 129 27.82 -23.84 -23.31
C MET A 129 29.24 -24.05 -22.81
N VAL A 130 29.56 -23.61 -21.59
CA VAL A 130 30.87 -23.81 -20.97
C VAL A 130 31.16 -25.31 -20.84
N ASP A 131 30.23 -26.11 -20.32
CA ASP A 131 30.38 -27.57 -20.18
C ASP A 131 30.64 -28.26 -21.53
N ILE A 132 29.93 -27.84 -22.59
CA ILE A 132 30.14 -28.38 -23.94
C ILE A 132 31.54 -28.03 -24.46
N LEU A 133 32.00 -26.80 -24.25
CA LEU A 133 33.32 -26.35 -24.67
C LEU A 133 34.44 -27.12 -23.92
N GLU A 134 34.28 -27.35 -22.62
CA GLU A 134 35.22 -28.12 -21.81
C GLU A 134 35.29 -29.60 -22.24
N GLN A 135 34.15 -30.21 -22.56
CA GLN A 135 34.10 -31.58 -23.09
C GLN A 135 34.79 -31.70 -24.47
N MET A 136 34.64 -30.69 -25.33
CA MET A 136 35.30 -30.64 -26.63
C MET A 136 36.81 -30.42 -26.54
N GLN A 137 37.31 -29.72 -25.52
CA GLN A 137 38.75 -29.53 -25.29
C GLN A 137 39.42 -30.72 -24.63
N SER A 138 38.64 -31.59 -23.98
CA SER A 138 39.13 -32.79 -23.26
C SER A 138 39.05 -34.08 -24.10
N SER A 139 38.53 -34.00 -25.33
CA SER A 139 38.45 -35.09 -26.32
C SER A 139 39.53 -34.95 -27.40
#